data_AF-A0ABD0RES7-F1
#
_entry.id   AF-A0ABD0RES7-F1
#
_cell.length_a   1.000
_cell.length_b   1.000
_cell.length_c   1.000
_cell.angle_alpha   90.00
_cell.angle_beta   90.00
_cell.angle_gamma   90.00
#
_symmetry.space_group_name_H-M   'P 1'
#
loop_
_entity.id
_entity.type
_entity.pdbx_description
1 polymer ?
#
loop_
_entity_poly.entity_id
_entity_poly.type
_entity_poly.pdbx_seq_one_letter_code
_entity_poly.pdbx_strand_id
1 'polypeptide(L)'
;EMEKSSANHFLILFRDASCQFRAVYTMNPETEEMVRLTGIGPRVISPTMVESIYKYSSDRKQFTVIPSKTMSMSVDAFTIPNHLWERKRPGTPK
;
A
#
# COMPACT_ATOMS: atom_id res chain seq x y z
N GLU A 1 2.32 16.17 -5.75
CA GLU A 1 2.39 15.33 -4.53
C GLU A 1 3.74 14.65 -4.35
N MET A 2 4.19 13.77 -5.25
CA MET A 2 5.49 13.07 -5.07
C MET A 2 6.69 14.02 -5.12
N GLU A 3 6.73 14.97 -6.07
CA GLU A 3 7.81 15.98 -6.18
C GLU A 3 7.91 16.93 -4.97
N LYS A 4 6.86 17.00 -4.14
CA LYS A 4 6.82 17.82 -2.92
C LYS A 4 7.16 17.01 -1.66
N SER A 5 7.24 15.69 -1.79
CA SER A 5 7.49 14.78 -0.67
C SER A 5 9.00 14.61 -0.48
N SER A 6 9.47 14.68 0.76
CA SER A 6 10.85 14.37 1.13
C SER A 6 11.08 12.86 1.36
N ALA A 7 10.08 12.01 1.08
CA ALA A 7 10.19 10.57 1.25
C ALA A 7 11.03 9.94 0.14
N ASN A 8 11.92 9.01 0.52
CA ASN A 8 12.76 8.26 -0.43
C ASN A 8 12.11 6.94 -0.88
N HIS A 9 11.07 6.48 -0.19
CA HIS A 9 10.40 5.22 -0.46
C HIS A 9 8.90 5.43 -0.66
N PHE A 10 8.44 5.17 -1.88
CA PHE A 10 7.04 5.23 -2.25
C PHE A 10 6.51 3.83 -2.54
N LEU A 11 5.31 3.56 -2.08
CA LEU A 11 4.65 2.26 -2.18
C LEU A 11 3.32 2.42 -2.89
N ILE A 12 3.05 1.57 -3.86
CA ILE A 12 1.76 1.54 -4.54
C ILE A 12 0.80 0.61 -3.79
N LEU A 13 -0.38 1.11 -3.46
CA LEU A 13 -1.49 0.27 -3.02
C LEU A 13 -2.27 -0.22 -4.24
N PHE A 14 -2.36 -1.54 -4.39
CA PHE A 14 -3.25 -2.18 -5.34
C PHE A 14 -4.57 -2.60 -4.69
N ARG A 15 -5.61 -2.73 -5.52
CA ARG A 15 -6.89 -3.33 -5.10
C ARG A 15 -6.73 -4.81 -4.75
N ASP A 16 -6.03 -5.53 -5.62
CA ASP A 16 -5.85 -6.97 -5.62
C ASP A 16 -4.70 -7.37 -6.57
N ALA A 17 -4.53 -8.68 -6.80
CA ALA A 17 -3.46 -9.24 -7.63
C ALA A 17 -3.50 -8.84 -9.12
N SER A 18 -4.58 -8.22 -9.62
CA SER A 18 -4.65 -7.65 -10.97
C SER A 18 -3.88 -6.34 -11.11
N CYS A 19 -3.20 -5.88 -10.06
CA CYS A 19 -2.38 -4.67 -10.05
C CYS A 19 -3.18 -3.39 -10.38
N GLN A 20 -4.47 -3.36 -10.04
CA GLN A 20 -5.30 -2.18 -10.17
C GLN A 20 -4.89 -1.12 -9.13
N PHE A 21 -4.31 -0.01 -9.61
CA PHE A 21 -3.87 1.12 -8.79
C PHE A 21 -4.99 1.69 -7.91
N ARG A 22 -4.67 2.03 -6.66
CA ARG A 22 -5.57 2.73 -5.74
C ARG A 22 -4.97 3.99 -5.16
N ALA A 23 -3.74 3.91 -4.66
CA ALA A 23 -3.11 5.02 -3.94
C ALA A 23 -1.59 4.87 -3.90
N VAL A 24 -0.91 5.95 -3.55
CA VAL A 24 0.51 5.97 -3.22
C VAL A 24 0.67 6.25 -1.74
N TYR A 25 1.55 5.50 -1.09
CA TYR A 25 1.91 5.64 0.30
C TYR A 25 3.41 5.90 0.45
N THR A 26 3.78 6.47 1.59
CA THR A 26 5.16 6.59 2.05
C THR A 26 5.29 5.86 3.38
N MET A 27 6.41 5.18 3.61
CA MET A 27 6.65 4.47 4.86
C MET A 27 7.40 5.37 5.86
N ASN A 28 6.93 5.43 7.10
CA ASN A 28 7.68 6.04 8.19
C ASN A 28 8.79 5.08 8.65
N PRO A 29 10.08 5.46 8.62
CA PRO A 29 11.17 4.58 9.02
C PRO A 29 11.19 4.25 10.52
N GLU A 30 10.54 5.04 11.37
CA GLU A 30 10.51 4.82 12.82
C GLU A 30 9.36 3.91 13.25
N THR A 31 8.17 4.09 12.65
CA THR A 31 6.95 3.36 13.04
C THR A 31 6.58 2.23 12.08
N GLU A 32 7.26 2.13 10.95
CA GLU A 32 6.95 1.23 9.83
C GLU A 32 5.53 1.41 9.24
N GLU A 33 4.82 2.46 9.65
CA GLU A 33 3.48 2.75 9.16
C GLU A 33 3.53 3.39 7.78
N MET A 34 2.60 2.99 6.92
CA MET A 34 2.42 3.58 5.60
C MET A 34 1.38 4.68 5.66
N VAL A 35 1.76 5.90 5.30
CA VAL A 35 0.87 7.07 5.27
C VAL A 35 0.50 7.38 3.82
N ARG A 36 -0.80 7.56 3.57
CA ARG A 36 -1.31 7.83 2.23
C ARG A 36 -0.87 9.21 1.77
N LEU A 37 -0.12 9.25 0.66
CA LEU A 37 0.28 10.47 0.00
C LEU A 37 -0.81 10.97 -0.96
N THR A 38 -1.36 10.07 -1.79
CA THR A 38 -2.42 10.40 -2.76
C THR A 38 -3.25 9.17 -3.15
N GLY A 39 -4.39 9.38 -3.79
CA GLY A 39 -5.32 8.34 -4.22
C GLY A 39 -6.38 7.96 -3.17
N ILE A 40 -6.95 6.77 -3.31
CA ILE A 40 -8.09 6.27 -2.53
C ILE A 40 -7.66 5.08 -1.67
N GLY A 41 -7.96 5.15 -0.36
CA GLY A 41 -7.64 4.11 0.62
C GLY A 41 -7.63 4.67 2.05
N PRO A 42 -7.31 3.84 3.07
CA PRO A 42 -7.11 4.30 4.44
C PRO A 42 -6.06 5.42 4.54
N ARG A 43 -6.12 6.26 5.58
CA ARG A 43 -5.10 7.31 5.76
C ARG A 43 -3.75 6.74 6.19
N VAL A 44 -3.78 5.73 7.05
CA VAL A 44 -2.62 5.05 7.60
C VAL A 44 -2.84 3.55 7.48
N ILE A 45 -1.79 2.82 7.11
CA ILE A 45 -1.78 1.36 7.03
C ILE A 45 -0.63 0.84 7.88
N SER A 46 -0.95 0.08 8.93
CA SER A 46 0.00 -0.71 9.71
C SER A 46 0.54 -1.88 8.87
N PRO A 47 1.80 -2.32 9.08
CA PRO A 47 2.35 -3.52 8.45
C PRO A 47 1.47 -4.78 8.62
N THR A 48 0.74 -4.88 9.73
CA THR A 48 -0.16 -6.02 10.02
C THR A 48 -1.37 -6.10 9.08
N MET A 49 -1.75 -4.98 8.45
CA MET A 49 -2.86 -4.93 7.49
C MET A 49 -2.42 -5.30 6.06
N VAL A 50 -1.14 -5.61 5.85
CA VAL A 50 -0.62 -5.99 4.53
C VAL A 50 -0.94 -7.46 4.23
N GLU A 51 -1.55 -7.69 3.07
CA GLU A 51 -1.89 -9.03 2.62
C GLU A 51 -0.78 -9.62 1.74
N SER A 52 -0.34 -8.89 0.72
CA SER A 52 0.73 -9.28 -0.21
C SER A 52 1.61 -8.08 -0.54
N ILE A 53 2.88 -8.36 -0.83
CA ILE A 53 3.87 -7.37 -1.25
C ILE A 53 4.46 -7.77 -2.60
N TYR A 54 4.85 -6.77 -3.37
CA TYR A 54 5.28 -6.92 -4.74
C TYR A 54 6.54 -6.12 -5.00
N LYS A 55 7.36 -6.65 -5.89
CA LYS A 55 8.49 -5.94 -6.51
C LYS A 55 8.19 -5.71 -7.98
N TYR A 56 8.54 -4.54 -8.49
CA TYR A 56 8.52 -4.25 -9.91
C TYR A 56 9.83 -4.70 -10.56
N SER A 57 9.71 -5.54 -11.59
CA SER A 57 10.82 -5.86 -12.48
C SER A 57 10.80 -4.89 -13.64
N SER A 58 11.81 -4.02 -13.73
CA SER A 58 11.97 -3.10 -14.85
C SER A 58 12.18 -3.84 -16.18
N ASP A 59 12.89 -4.97 -16.16
CA ASP A 59 13.17 -5.76 -17.35
C ASP A 59 11.89 -6.36 -17.94
N ARG A 60 11.04 -6.93 -17.07
CA ARG A 60 9.77 -7.56 -17.47
C ARG A 60 8.60 -6.60 -17.52
N LYS A 61 8.78 -5.38 -17.02
CA LYS A 61 7.74 -4.36 -16.81
C LYS A 61 6.53 -4.91 -16.06
N GLN A 62 6.80 -5.68 -15.01
CA GLN A 62 5.76 -6.44 -14.31
C GLN A 62 6.02 -6.46 -12.81
N PHE A 63 4.93 -6.44 -12.03
CA PHE A 63 4.96 -6.72 -10.60
C PHE A 63 4.97 -8.22 -10.34
N THR A 64 5.89 -8.67 -9.49
CA THR A 64 5.96 -10.05 -9.01
C THR A 64 5.77 -10.08 -7.50
N VAL A 65 4.99 -11.05 -7.02
CA VAL A 65 4.79 -11.28 -5.58
C VAL A 65 6.10 -11.67 -4.93
N ILE A 66 6.41 -11.08 -3.78
CA ILE A 66 7.51 -11.54 -2.93
C ILE A 66 6.91 -12.56 -1.93
N PRO A 67 7.49 -13.76 -1.76
CA PRO A 67 7.00 -14.77 -0.83
C PRO A 67 7.38 -14.44 0.62
N SER A 68 7.06 -13.23 1.06
CA SER A 68 7.28 -12.70 2.42
C SER A 68 6.24 -11.62 2.69
N LYS A 69 6.09 -11.21 3.94
CA LYS A 69 5.31 -10.02 4.33
C LYS A 69 6.16 -8.93 4.96
N THR A 70 7.47 -9.14 5.05
CA THR A 70 8.40 -8.17 5.63
C THR A 70 8.57 -6.99 4.69
N MET A 71 8.16 -5.80 5.14
CA MET A 71 8.39 -4.56 4.41
C MET A 71 9.89 -4.26 4.34
N SER A 72 10.37 -3.89 3.16
CA SER A 72 11.75 -3.52 2.92
C SER A 72 11.85 -2.55 1.76
N MET A 73 13.04 -1.97 1.57
CA MET A 73 13.33 -1.08 0.44
C MET A 73 13.20 -1.75 -0.94
N SER A 74 13.09 -3.09 -0.99
CA SER A 74 12.88 -3.83 -2.23
C SER A 74 11.41 -3.97 -2.64
N VAL A 75 10.49 -3.52 -1.77
CA VAL A 75 9.04 -3.57 -2.01
C VAL A 75 8.63 -2.30 -2.75
N ASP A 76 7.89 -2.48 -3.84
CA ASP A 76 7.38 -1.38 -4.68
C ASP A 76 5.87 -1.20 -4.53
N ALA A 77 5.15 -2.28 -4.21
CA ALA A 77 3.70 -2.26 -4.08
C ALA A 77 3.18 -3.29 -3.08
N PHE A 78 1.93 -3.11 -2.64
CA PHE A 78 1.27 -3.99 -1.69
C PHE A 78 -0.25 -4.01 -1.89
N THR A 79 -0.90 -5.00 -1.28
CA THR A 79 -2.36 -5.09 -1.13
C THR A 79 -2.75 -5.16 0.34
N ILE A 80 -4.02 -4.85 0.61
CA ILE A 80 -4.64 -5.01 1.93
C ILE A 80 -5.92 -5.86 1.78
N PRO A 81 -6.37 -6.54 2.85
CA PRO A 81 -7.58 -7.35 2.82
C PRO A 81 -8.79 -6.61 2.29
N ASN A 82 -9.59 -7.32 1.48
CA ASN A 82 -10.77 -6.75 0.82
C ASN A 82 -11.80 -6.13 1.78
N HIS A 83 -11.97 -6.71 2.98
CA HIS A 83 -12.91 -6.21 3.98
C HIS A 83 -12.57 -4.81 4.52
N LEU A 84 -11.32 -4.35 4.39
CA LEU A 84 -10.92 -2.99 4.79
C LEU A 84 -11.39 -1.91 3.80
N TRP A 85 -11.83 -2.32 2.61
CA TRP A 85 -12.41 -1.42 1.61
C TRP A 85 -13.92 -1.25 1.78
N GLU A 86 -14.57 -2.23 2.40
CA GLU A 86 -15.97 -2.12 2.80
C GLU A 86 -16.04 -1.09 3.92
N ARG A 87 -16.36 0.16 3.57
CA ARG A 87 -16.70 1.18 4.55
C ARG A 87 -17.73 0.57 5.51
N LYS A 88 -17.35 0.34 6.76
CA LYS A 88 -18.33 0.29 7.84
C LYS A 88 -19.02 1.65 7.80
N ARG A 89 -20.18 1.73 7.16
CA ARG A 89 -21.10 2.82 7.44
C ARG A 89 -21.28 2.76 8.95
N PRO A 90 -20.96 3.82 9.72
CA PRO A 90 -21.42 3.85 11.10
C PRO A 90 -22.92 3.65 11.01
N GLY A 91 -23.40 2.52 11.52
CA GLY A 91 -24.83 2.24 11.58
C GLY A 91 -25.43 3.43 12.30
N THR A 92 -26.36 4.12 11.64
CA THR A 92 -27.14 5.17 12.28
C THR A 92 -27.68 4.61 13.58
N PRO A 93 -27.37 5.22 14.74
CA PRO A 93 -28.04 4.81 15.97
C PRO A 93 -29.54 5.05 15.79
N LYS A 94 -30.35 4.04 16.09
CA LYS A 94 -31.78 4.21 16.34
C LYS A 94 -31.97 4.83 17.71
#